data_AF-Q9USI4-F1
#
_entry.id   AF-Q9USI4-F1
#
_cell.length_a   1.000
_cell.length_b   1.000
_cell.length_c   1.000
_cell.angle_alpha   90.00
_cell.angle_beta   90.00
_cell.angle_gamma   90.00
#
_symmetry.space_group_name_H-M   'P 1'
#
loop_
_entity.id
_entity.type
_entity.pdbx_description
1 polymer ?
#
loop_
_entity_poly.entity_id
_entity_poly.type
_entity_poly.pdbx_seq_one_letter_code
_entity_poly.pdbx_strand_id
1 'polypeptide(L)'
;MSTKVKQKQKQKHRPKPSLDRSDSTKRAARAARFSTTLDANFQALKKKRKDEQESFQAKQSTNWEKSSVLVGTCRQMCPEFELEERKLQHAIHPYELDPVSKQAHPSLAVKAYHRPAAGKGPILPSDVRPPSILKNTIDYLFKVILDRYSLREAHAFVRDRTRAVRQDFSVQSSFSQDSVYCHELIARFHIISLHELAHTPNFSRQQEIEQLSKSMEILYTLGQLYDYMHLRKEHCTHEAEFRAYMVLLSLGDPSVGLDTLSWPDFVFKKPIVKTSLKLYSLAQRNNHTITTSNSISLSLVSSFNTEATSNLYTRFFKIASSFRVSYLMGCLLDLFVPSIRTGALKAMKKCYLSAHSNIPFKDLMKILAATSEDELVQCCKMHGLKIEYIGEQPSAVVLNRKTVITEPLLSSEISCRFADEKKPGTNVSDLICLDTDGSSLHRKKPKLFKKRSIVRQR
;
A
#
# COMPACT_ATOMS: atom_id res chain seq x y z
N MET A 1 6.97 -40.71 -41.10
CA MET A 1 6.05 -41.83 -40.82
C MET A 1 4.99 -41.32 -39.85
N SER A 2 3.74 -41.23 -40.32
CA SER A 2 2.61 -40.59 -39.65
C SER A 2 1.57 -41.67 -39.33
N THR A 3 1.16 -41.81 -38.08
CA THR A 3 0.12 -42.76 -37.65
C THR A 3 -1.01 -41.97 -36.99
N LYS A 4 -2.03 -41.63 -37.79
CA LYS A 4 -3.32 -41.10 -37.30
C LYS A 4 -4.27 -42.27 -37.03
N VAL A 5 -4.65 -42.45 -35.77
CA VAL A 5 -5.68 -43.39 -35.31
C VAL A 5 -7.06 -42.81 -35.61
N LYS A 6 -7.87 -43.55 -36.39
CA LYS A 6 -9.28 -43.27 -36.67
C LYS A 6 -10.14 -43.76 -35.49
N GLN A 7 -10.90 -42.87 -34.84
CA GLN A 7 -12.05 -43.26 -34.02
C GLN A 7 -13.35 -42.88 -34.74
N LYS A 8 -14.14 -43.91 -35.08
CA LYS A 8 -15.50 -43.81 -35.64
C LYS A 8 -16.48 -43.34 -34.55
N GLN A 9 -17.09 -42.16 -34.71
CA GLN A 9 -18.28 -41.77 -33.94
C GLN A 9 -19.55 -42.10 -34.73
N LYS A 10 -20.35 -43.02 -34.18
CA LYS A 10 -21.71 -43.34 -34.62
C LYS A 10 -22.61 -42.12 -34.37
N GLN A 11 -23.18 -41.53 -35.42
CA GLN A 11 -24.27 -40.56 -35.30
C GLN A 11 -25.55 -41.28 -34.86
N LYS A 12 -25.96 -41.07 -33.60
CA LYS A 12 -27.33 -41.37 -33.16
C LYS A 12 -28.21 -40.16 -33.49
N HIS A 13 -29.10 -40.34 -34.45
CA HIS A 13 -30.13 -39.37 -34.82
C HIS A 13 -31.11 -39.23 -33.63
N ARG A 14 -31.08 -38.11 -32.91
CA ARG A 14 -32.06 -37.77 -31.87
C ARG A 14 -33.10 -36.82 -32.51
N PRO A 15 -34.40 -37.07 -32.41
CA PRO A 15 -35.40 -36.20 -33.02
C PRO A 15 -35.38 -34.85 -32.32
N LYS A 16 -35.34 -33.76 -33.10
CA LYS A 16 -35.46 -32.39 -32.56
C LYS A 16 -36.85 -32.26 -31.92
N PRO A 17 -36.98 -31.75 -30.68
CA PRO A 17 -38.28 -31.45 -30.12
C PRO A 17 -38.95 -30.38 -30.98
N SER A 18 -40.26 -30.51 -31.20
CA SER A 18 -41.07 -29.49 -31.86
C SER A 18 -40.88 -28.16 -31.13
N LEU A 19 -40.44 -27.14 -31.87
CA LEU A 19 -40.35 -25.76 -31.39
C LEU A 19 -41.76 -25.26 -31.11
N ASP A 20 -42.20 -25.41 -29.87
CA ASP A 20 -43.46 -24.83 -29.42
C ASP A 20 -43.35 -23.30 -29.52
N ARG A 21 -44.27 -22.68 -30.28
CA ARG A 21 -44.31 -21.22 -30.51
C ARG A 21 -44.41 -20.43 -29.19
N SER A 22 -44.86 -21.08 -28.13
CA SER A 22 -44.95 -20.55 -26.76
C SER A 22 -43.57 -20.25 -26.14
N ASP A 23 -42.52 -20.98 -26.54
CA ASP A 23 -41.19 -20.87 -25.95
C ASP A 23 -40.33 -19.81 -26.67
N SER A 24 -40.57 -19.59 -27.97
CA SER A 24 -39.96 -18.48 -28.72
C SER A 24 -40.53 -17.12 -28.31
N THR A 25 -41.83 -17.04 -28.05
CA THR A 25 -42.50 -15.83 -27.54
C THR A 25 -42.07 -15.50 -26.11
N LYS A 26 -41.89 -16.50 -25.23
CA LYS A 26 -41.31 -16.29 -23.89
C LYS A 26 -39.85 -15.82 -23.96
N ARG A 27 -39.03 -16.37 -24.85
CA ARG A 27 -37.65 -15.89 -25.06
C ARG A 27 -37.60 -14.49 -25.65
N ALA A 28 -38.46 -14.17 -26.62
CA ALA A 28 -38.57 -12.84 -27.22
C ALA A 28 -39.09 -11.80 -26.21
N ALA A 29 -40.10 -12.15 -25.40
CA ALA A 29 -40.60 -11.28 -24.34
C ALA A 29 -39.57 -11.07 -23.23
N ARG A 30 -38.76 -12.09 -22.92
CA ARG A 30 -37.64 -11.97 -21.98
C ARG A 30 -36.56 -11.05 -22.57
N ALA A 31 -36.16 -11.24 -23.82
CA ALA A 31 -35.20 -10.39 -24.50
C ALA A 31 -35.67 -8.92 -24.57
N ALA A 32 -36.93 -8.67 -24.95
CA ALA A 32 -37.50 -7.33 -25.07
C ALA A 32 -37.63 -6.59 -23.73
N ARG A 33 -37.87 -7.31 -22.62
CA ARG A 33 -37.92 -6.72 -21.26
C ARG A 33 -36.55 -6.26 -20.77
N PHE A 34 -35.46 -6.92 -21.18
CA PHE A 34 -34.11 -6.56 -20.77
C PHE A 34 -33.44 -5.56 -21.73
N SER A 35 -33.86 -5.49 -22.99
CA SER A 35 -33.16 -4.73 -24.03
C SER A 35 -33.64 -3.30 -24.25
N THR A 36 -34.75 -2.85 -23.68
CA THR A 36 -35.41 -1.64 -24.23
C THR A 36 -35.04 -0.32 -23.55
N THR A 37 -34.96 -0.24 -22.22
CA THR A 37 -34.75 1.07 -21.54
C THR A 37 -33.29 1.38 -21.22
N LEU A 38 -32.56 0.41 -20.64
CA LEU A 38 -31.15 0.60 -20.27
C LEU A 38 -30.26 0.76 -21.52
N ASP A 39 -30.50 -0.06 -22.55
CA ASP A 39 -29.75 0.01 -23.81
C ASP A 39 -30.02 1.33 -24.55
N ALA A 40 -31.26 1.83 -24.53
CA ALA A 40 -31.61 3.13 -25.14
C ALA A 40 -30.87 4.31 -24.48
N ASN A 41 -30.82 4.36 -23.14
CA ASN A 41 -30.08 5.40 -22.42
C ASN A 41 -28.58 5.34 -22.72
N PHE A 42 -28.00 4.13 -22.71
CA PHE A 42 -26.59 3.94 -23.02
C PHE A 42 -26.25 4.31 -24.47
N GLN A 43 -27.11 3.96 -25.43
CA GLN A 43 -26.94 4.33 -26.84
C GLN A 43 -27.01 5.84 -27.05
N ALA A 44 -27.94 6.54 -26.39
CA ALA A 44 -28.04 7.99 -26.43
C ALA A 44 -26.78 8.67 -25.87
N LEU A 45 -26.29 8.21 -24.71
CA LEU A 45 -25.04 8.69 -24.11
C LEU A 45 -23.82 8.39 -24.97
N LYS A 46 -23.78 7.23 -25.63
CA LYS A 46 -22.70 6.85 -26.55
C LYS A 46 -22.63 7.76 -27.77
N LYS A 47 -23.78 8.17 -28.33
CA LYS A 47 -23.84 9.15 -29.42
C LYS A 47 -23.30 10.52 -28.94
N LYS A 48 -23.83 11.02 -27.82
CA LYS A 48 -23.37 12.29 -27.21
C LYS A 48 -21.86 12.29 -26.91
N ARG A 49 -21.33 11.15 -26.44
CA ARG A 49 -19.90 10.97 -26.16
C ARG A 49 -19.05 11.05 -27.43
N LYS A 50 -19.51 10.49 -28.55
CA LYS A 50 -18.78 10.57 -29.83
C LYS A 50 -18.67 12.02 -30.29
N ASP A 51 -19.78 12.77 -30.23
CA ASP A 51 -19.81 14.19 -30.59
C ASP A 51 -18.88 15.01 -29.66
N GLU A 52 -18.87 14.71 -28.36
CA GLU A 52 -17.96 15.33 -27.39
C GLU A 52 -16.48 15.03 -27.71
N GLN A 53 -16.14 13.77 -28.03
CA GLN A 53 -14.78 13.36 -28.42
C GLN A 53 -14.30 14.07 -29.68
N GLU A 54 -15.11 14.14 -30.73
CA GLU A 54 -14.77 14.83 -31.96
C GLU A 54 -14.57 16.34 -31.71
N SER A 55 -15.46 16.96 -30.94
CA SER A 55 -15.34 18.38 -30.58
C SER A 55 -14.09 18.68 -29.74
N PHE A 56 -13.69 17.75 -28.88
CA PHE A 56 -12.52 17.89 -28.01
C PHE A 56 -11.21 17.68 -28.78
N GLN A 57 -11.15 16.68 -29.65
CA GLN A 57 -10.00 16.46 -30.54
C GLN A 57 -9.80 17.63 -31.50
N ALA A 58 -10.87 18.18 -32.05
CA ALA A 58 -10.81 19.37 -32.91
C ALA A 58 -10.22 20.61 -32.19
N LYS A 59 -10.42 20.72 -30.87
CA LYS A 59 -9.81 21.78 -30.05
C LYS A 59 -8.35 21.51 -29.69
N GLN A 60 -7.96 20.24 -29.47
CA GLN A 60 -6.57 19.89 -29.14
C GLN A 60 -5.63 19.95 -30.34
N SER A 61 -6.12 19.68 -31.56
CA SER A 61 -5.29 19.72 -32.77
C SER A 61 -4.84 21.15 -33.13
N THR A 62 -5.49 22.17 -32.59
CA THR A 62 -5.14 23.57 -32.83
C THR A 62 -4.11 24.08 -31.81
N ASN A 63 -2.83 23.87 -32.14
CA ASN A 63 -1.63 24.41 -31.49
C ASN A 63 -1.35 23.93 -30.04
N TRP A 64 -0.26 23.18 -29.85
CA TRP A 64 0.17 22.67 -28.53
C TRP A 64 0.46 23.79 -27.53
N GLU A 65 0.89 24.96 -28.00
CA GLU A 65 1.15 26.16 -27.17
C GLU A 65 -0.11 26.70 -26.51
N LYS A 66 -1.29 26.46 -27.11
CA LYS A 66 -2.59 26.86 -26.58
C LYS A 66 -3.30 25.74 -25.84
N SER A 67 -2.63 24.61 -25.61
CA SER A 67 -3.20 23.48 -24.87
C SER A 67 -3.51 23.93 -23.44
N SER A 68 -4.79 24.22 -23.19
CA SER A 68 -5.28 24.54 -21.86
C SER A 68 -5.21 23.29 -20.99
N VAL A 69 -4.75 23.43 -19.75
CA VAL A 69 -4.82 22.38 -18.73
C VAL A 69 -6.23 21.81 -18.68
N LEU A 70 -6.37 20.48 -18.74
CA LEU A 70 -7.68 19.82 -18.67
C LEU A 70 -8.32 20.13 -17.32
N VAL A 71 -9.52 20.71 -17.32
CA VAL A 71 -10.32 20.90 -16.12
C VAL A 71 -11.48 19.91 -16.14
N GLY A 72 -11.57 19.07 -15.12
CA GLY A 72 -12.65 18.10 -14.97
C GLY A 72 -14.00 18.78 -14.72
N THR A 73 -15.05 18.35 -15.41
CA THR A 73 -16.41 18.88 -15.29
C THR A 73 -17.40 17.90 -14.64
N CYS A 74 -16.95 16.69 -14.31
CA CYS A 74 -17.80 15.68 -13.66
C CYS A 74 -18.17 16.11 -12.23
N ARG A 75 -19.46 16.39 -11.99
CA ARG A 75 -19.97 16.82 -10.68
C ARG A 75 -20.36 15.68 -9.73
N GLN A 76 -20.27 14.44 -10.19
CA GLN A 76 -20.60 13.23 -9.41
C GLN A 76 -19.33 12.44 -9.09
N MET A 77 -19.41 11.50 -8.13
CA MET A 77 -18.27 10.61 -7.80
C MET A 77 -17.96 9.61 -8.92
N CYS A 78 -18.90 9.37 -9.84
CA CYS A 78 -18.77 8.57 -11.05
C CYS A 78 -19.35 9.34 -12.24
N PRO A 79 -18.67 9.40 -13.40
CA PRO A 79 -19.24 9.91 -14.64
C PRO A 79 -20.50 9.13 -15.05
N GLU A 80 -21.50 9.83 -15.58
CA GLU A 80 -22.79 9.25 -16.01
C GLU A 80 -22.59 8.15 -17.07
N PHE A 81 -21.71 8.40 -18.04
CA PHE A 81 -21.40 7.43 -19.09
C PHE A 81 -20.82 6.12 -18.52
N GLU A 82 -19.90 6.22 -17.56
CA GLU A 82 -19.30 5.06 -16.92
C GLU A 82 -20.31 4.29 -16.08
N LEU A 83 -21.21 5.00 -15.39
CA LEU A 83 -22.26 4.37 -14.59
C LEU A 83 -23.19 3.53 -15.46
N GLU A 84 -23.66 4.07 -16.58
CA GLU A 84 -24.52 3.33 -17.52
C GLU A 84 -23.75 2.21 -18.24
N GLU A 85 -22.48 2.40 -18.59
CA GLU A 85 -21.61 1.33 -19.14
C GLU A 85 -21.52 0.15 -18.16
N ARG A 86 -21.28 0.43 -16.86
CA ARG A 86 -21.16 -0.61 -15.82
C ARG A 86 -22.49 -1.26 -15.48
N LYS A 87 -23.61 -0.52 -15.57
CA LYS A 87 -24.97 -1.08 -15.47
C LYS A 87 -25.22 -2.13 -16.55
N LEU A 88 -24.92 -1.79 -17.81
CA LEU A 88 -25.12 -2.68 -18.95
C LEU A 88 -24.21 -3.92 -18.89
N GLN A 89 -22.97 -3.76 -18.43
CA GLN A 89 -22.00 -4.85 -18.28
C GLN A 89 -22.22 -5.70 -17.02
N HIS A 90 -23.20 -5.38 -16.18
CA HIS A 90 -23.39 -6.00 -14.86
C HIS A 90 -22.12 -5.99 -13.98
N ALA A 91 -21.31 -4.93 -14.11
CA ALA A 91 -20.00 -4.78 -13.47
C ALA A 91 -20.01 -3.79 -12.29
N ILE A 92 -21.19 -3.52 -11.72
CA ILE A 92 -21.34 -2.65 -10.55
C ILE A 92 -20.90 -3.40 -9.31
N HIS A 93 -20.08 -2.78 -8.47
CA HIS A 93 -19.63 -3.39 -7.24
C HIS A 93 -20.79 -3.44 -6.22
N PRO A 94 -20.89 -4.47 -5.36
CA PRO A 94 -21.93 -4.54 -4.32
C PRO A 94 -22.04 -3.30 -3.42
N TYR A 95 -20.93 -2.58 -3.21
CA TYR A 95 -20.88 -1.35 -2.41
C TYR A 95 -21.44 -0.11 -3.11
N GLU A 96 -21.71 -0.20 -4.41
CA GLU A 96 -22.27 0.88 -5.24
C GLU A 96 -23.77 0.68 -5.49
N LEU A 97 -24.34 -0.40 -4.96
CA LEU A 97 -25.77 -0.70 -5.01
C LEU A 97 -26.45 -0.13 -3.77
N ASP A 98 -27.62 0.47 -3.95
CA ASP A 98 -28.47 0.83 -2.84
C ASP A 98 -28.95 -0.45 -2.11
N PRO A 99 -28.76 -0.56 -0.78
CA PRO A 99 -29.19 -1.73 0.00
C PRO A 99 -30.66 -2.11 -0.18
N VAL A 100 -31.54 -1.13 -0.45
CA VAL A 100 -32.99 -1.35 -0.56
C VAL A 100 -33.38 -1.71 -1.98
N SER A 101 -33.12 -0.82 -2.95
CA SER A 101 -33.54 -1.04 -4.33
C SER A 101 -32.69 -2.09 -5.06
N LYS A 102 -31.48 -2.40 -4.56
CA LYS A 102 -30.45 -3.19 -5.25
C LYS A 102 -30.10 -2.64 -6.64
N GLN A 103 -30.38 -1.36 -6.88
CA GLN A 103 -30.05 -0.66 -8.12
C GLN A 103 -28.85 0.25 -7.88
N ALA A 104 -28.07 0.48 -8.94
CA ALA A 104 -26.97 1.44 -8.90
C ALA A 104 -27.51 2.85 -8.74
N HIS A 105 -27.15 3.49 -7.62
CA HIS A 105 -27.51 4.88 -7.36
C HIS A 105 -26.32 5.80 -7.67
N PRO A 106 -26.52 6.93 -8.40
CA PRO A 106 -25.43 7.84 -8.77
C PRO A 106 -24.63 8.40 -7.58
N SER A 107 -25.25 8.49 -6.39
CA SER A 107 -24.58 8.96 -5.17
C SER A 107 -23.72 7.90 -4.47
N LEU A 108 -23.81 6.62 -4.86
CA LEU A 108 -23.01 5.53 -4.28
C LEU A 108 -21.90 5.07 -5.23
N ALA A 109 -22.10 5.27 -6.54
CA ALA A 109 -21.14 4.87 -7.56
C ALA A 109 -19.88 5.73 -7.53
N VAL A 110 -18.72 5.08 -7.62
CA VAL A 110 -17.41 5.76 -7.66
C VAL A 110 -16.68 5.36 -8.92
N LYS A 111 -16.09 6.34 -9.63
CA LYS A 111 -15.31 6.14 -10.86
C LYS A 111 -14.26 5.03 -10.70
N ALA A 112 -14.30 4.01 -11.54
CA ALA A 112 -13.31 2.93 -11.57
C ALA A 112 -12.01 3.38 -12.26
N TYR A 113 -10.88 2.76 -11.89
CA TYR A 113 -9.61 3.09 -12.53
C TYR A 113 -9.54 2.49 -13.95
N HIS A 114 -9.21 3.32 -14.93
CA HIS A 114 -9.00 2.89 -16.30
C HIS A 114 -7.55 3.12 -16.71
N ARG A 115 -6.89 2.04 -17.19
CA ARG A 115 -5.52 2.15 -17.73
C ARG A 115 -5.55 3.03 -18.99
N PRO A 116 -4.72 4.07 -19.10
CA PRO A 116 -4.69 4.95 -20.28
C PRO A 116 -4.46 4.20 -21.60
N ALA A 117 -3.74 3.06 -21.58
CA ALA A 117 -3.43 2.26 -22.75
C ALA A 117 -4.61 1.46 -23.35
N ALA A 118 -5.80 1.52 -22.76
CA ALA A 118 -6.94 0.67 -23.17
C ALA A 118 -7.58 1.03 -24.51
N GLY A 119 -6.98 1.89 -25.34
CA GLY A 119 -7.51 2.30 -26.65
C GLY A 119 -8.85 3.06 -26.58
N LYS A 120 -9.33 3.39 -25.37
CA LYS A 120 -10.39 4.37 -25.18
C LYS A 120 -9.77 5.72 -25.54
N GLY A 121 -10.44 6.51 -26.39
CA GLY A 121 -9.93 7.77 -26.94
C GLY A 121 -9.50 8.82 -25.90
N PRO A 122 -9.34 10.10 -26.27
CA PRO A 122 -8.83 11.12 -25.35
C PRO A 122 -9.69 11.21 -24.08
N ILE A 123 -9.04 11.50 -22.96
CA ILE A 123 -9.73 11.71 -21.68
C ILE A 123 -10.54 13.00 -21.79
N LEU A 124 -11.86 12.88 -21.68
CA LEU A 124 -12.76 14.02 -21.79
C LEU A 124 -12.86 14.77 -20.46
N PRO A 125 -13.12 16.10 -20.48
CA PRO A 125 -13.45 16.85 -19.27
C PRO A 125 -14.61 16.22 -18.47
N SER A 126 -15.64 15.70 -19.16
CA SER A 126 -16.81 15.05 -18.55
C SER A 126 -16.50 13.75 -17.82
N ASP A 127 -15.38 13.08 -18.15
CA ASP A 127 -14.94 11.87 -17.49
C ASP A 127 -14.10 12.15 -16.23
N VAL A 128 -13.68 13.40 -16.00
CA VAL A 128 -12.73 13.76 -14.94
C VAL A 128 -13.42 14.60 -13.88
N ARG A 129 -13.21 14.24 -12.61
CA ARG A 129 -13.78 14.95 -11.45
C ARG A 129 -12.87 16.10 -11.02
N PRO A 130 -13.40 17.30 -10.77
CA PRO A 130 -12.60 18.42 -10.27
C PRO A 130 -12.17 18.18 -8.80
N PRO A 131 -11.16 18.92 -8.29
CA PRO A 131 -10.56 18.70 -6.97
C PRO A 131 -11.55 18.61 -5.79
N SER A 132 -12.57 19.48 -5.76
CA SER A 132 -13.58 19.48 -4.70
C SER A 132 -14.42 18.18 -4.68
N ILE A 133 -14.74 17.63 -5.86
CA ILE A 133 -15.47 16.37 -6.00
C ILE A 133 -14.56 15.18 -5.66
N LEU A 134 -13.28 15.26 -6.00
CA LEU A 134 -12.28 14.24 -5.62
C LEU A 134 -12.13 14.14 -4.10
N LYS A 135 -12.08 15.28 -3.40
CA LYS A 135 -12.08 15.33 -1.93
C LYS A 135 -13.33 14.68 -1.34
N ASN A 136 -14.52 15.05 -1.82
CA ASN A 136 -15.78 14.44 -1.39
C ASN A 136 -15.80 12.92 -1.65
N THR A 137 -15.21 12.48 -2.77
CA THR A 137 -15.09 11.06 -3.10
C THR A 137 -14.19 10.32 -2.10
N ILE A 138 -13.05 10.90 -1.74
CA ILE A 138 -12.13 10.30 -0.77
C ILE A 138 -12.76 10.25 0.62
N ASP A 139 -13.45 11.31 1.03
CA ASP A 139 -14.21 11.33 2.28
C ASP A 139 -15.28 10.23 2.28
N TYR A 140 -16.02 10.03 1.19
CA TYR A 140 -16.98 8.93 1.07
C TYR A 140 -16.31 7.55 1.20
N LEU A 141 -15.19 7.32 0.49
CA LEU A 141 -14.48 6.04 0.53
C LEU A 141 -13.94 5.72 1.93
N PHE A 142 -13.37 6.69 2.64
CA PHE A 142 -12.76 6.42 3.94
C PHE A 142 -13.74 6.57 5.11
N LYS A 143 -14.63 7.56 5.12
CA LYS A 143 -15.57 7.80 6.25
C LYS A 143 -16.85 6.98 6.16
N VAL A 144 -17.26 6.54 4.96
CA VAL A 144 -18.50 5.77 4.78
C VAL A 144 -18.21 4.30 4.47
N ILE A 145 -17.36 4.01 3.47
CA ILE A 145 -17.12 2.61 3.06
C ILE A 145 -16.28 1.86 4.10
N LEU A 146 -15.16 2.44 4.58
CA LEU A 146 -14.30 1.77 5.57
C LEU A 146 -14.85 1.79 7.00
N ASP A 147 -15.89 2.57 7.27
CA ASP A 147 -16.64 2.51 8.53
C ASP A 147 -17.67 1.35 8.52
N ARG A 148 -18.30 1.13 7.36
CA ARG A 148 -19.33 0.08 7.20
C ARG A 148 -18.78 -1.32 6.94
N TYR A 149 -17.64 -1.43 6.25
CA TYR A 149 -17.07 -2.70 5.81
C TYR A 149 -15.66 -2.88 6.35
N SER A 150 -15.29 -4.13 6.64
CA SER A 150 -13.94 -4.42 7.09
C SER A 150 -12.92 -4.06 6.00
N LEU A 151 -11.73 -3.59 6.40
CA LEU A 151 -10.65 -3.26 5.45
C LEU A 151 -10.34 -4.44 4.53
N ARG A 152 -10.41 -5.67 5.04
CA ARG A 152 -10.14 -6.89 4.27
C ARG A 152 -11.09 -7.07 3.08
N GLU A 153 -12.37 -6.79 3.27
CA GLU A 153 -13.39 -6.92 2.22
C GLU A 153 -13.34 -5.73 1.26
N ALA A 154 -13.22 -4.52 1.80
CA ALA A 154 -13.29 -3.29 1.02
C ALA A 154 -11.97 -2.92 0.32
N HIS A 155 -10.83 -3.47 0.71
CA HIS A 155 -9.51 -3.02 0.24
C HIS A 155 -9.36 -3.05 -1.28
N ALA A 156 -9.80 -4.12 -1.96
CA ALA A 156 -9.66 -4.21 -3.41
C ALA A 156 -10.44 -3.11 -4.14
N PHE A 157 -11.66 -2.82 -3.66
CA PHE A 157 -12.52 -1.75 -4.16
C PHE A 157 -11.92 -0.37 -3.89
N VAL A 158 -11.59 -0.07 -2.62
CA VAL A 158 -11.06 1.22 -2.20
C VAL A 158 -9.73 1.51 -2.90
N ARG A 159 -8.85 0.52 -3.04
CA ARG A 159 -7.58 0.64 -3.78
C ARG A 159 -7.78 1.01 -5.25
N ASP A 160 -8.76 0.41 -5.92
CA ASP A 160 -9.06 0.74 -7.32
C ASP A 160 -9.59 2.18 -7.44
N ARG A 161 -10.56 2.56 -6.59
CA ARG A 161 -11.19 3.88 -6.62
C ARG A 161 -10.24 5.01 -6.22
N THR A 162 -9.39 4.79 -5.22
CA THR A 162 -8.33 5.75 -4.85
C THR A 162 -7.30 5.93 -5.96
N ARG A 163 -6.98 4.88 -6.73
CA ARG A 163 -6.14 5.01 -7.92
C ARG A 163 -6.79 5.87 -9.01
N ALA A 164 -8.09 5.72 -9.22
CA ALA A 164 -8.85 6.59 -10.13
C ALA A 164 -8.85 8.06 -9.67
N VAL A 165 -8.92 8.32 -8.36
CA VAL A 165 -8.80 9.69 -7.80
C VAL A 165 -7.43 10.30 -8.11
N ARG A 166 -6.33 9.55 -7.88
CA ARG A 166 -4.97 10.04 -8.22
C ARG A 166 -4.80 10.30 -9.71
N GLN A 167 -5.36 9.42 -10.55
CA GLN A 167 -5.34 9.61 -12.00
C GLN A 167 -6.05 10.93 -12.39
N ASP A 168 -7.21 11.22 -11.81
CA ASP A 168 -7.93 12.46 -12.09
C ASP A 168 -7.13 13.70 -11.68
N PHE A 169 -6.42 13.68 -10.54
CA PHE A 169 -5.52 14.78 -10.15
C PHE A 169 -4.35 14.95 -11.15
N SER A 170 -3.73 13.83 -11.56
CA SER A 170 -2.61 13.83 -12.49
C SER A 170 -2.99 14.37 -13.86
N VAL A 171 -4.12 13.93 -14.43
CA VAL A 171 -4.60 14.37 -15.74
C VAL A 171 -4.94 15.87 -15.74
N GLN A 172 -5.42 16.40 -14.61
CA GLN A 172 -5.71 17.83 -14.46
C GLN A 172 -4.47 18.65 -14.08
N SER A 173 -3.32 18.02 -13.83
CA SER A 173 -2.13 18.68 -13.26
C SER A 173 -2.49 19.59 -12.07
N SER A 174 -3.38 19.09 -11.20
CA SER A 174 -3.93 19.88 -10.10
C SER A 174 -3.08 19.75 -8.84
N PHE A 175 -2.39 20.84 -8.53
CA PHE A 175 -1.55 21.01 -7.34
C PHE A 175 -2.26 21.89 -6.30
N SER A 176 -3.41 21.43 -5.82
CA SER A 176 -4.25 22.14 -4.84
C SER A 176 -4.13 21.54 -3.44
N GLN A 177 -4.56 22.27 -2.41
CA GLN A 177 -4.61 21.76 -1.02
C GLN A 177 -5.51 20.51 -0.91
N ASP A 178 -6.57 20.44 -1.72
CA ASP A 178 -7.42 19.25 -1.82
C ASP A 178 -6.66 18.04 -2.38
N SER A 179 -5.73 18.27 -3.32
CA SER A 179 -4.84 17.23 -3.85
C SER A 179 -3.92 16.70 -2.75
N VAL A 180 -3.31 17.58 -1.97
CA VAL A 180 -2.47 17.20 -0.81
C VAL A 180 -3.29 16.35 0.16
N TYR A 181 -4.43 16.86 0.63
CA TYR A 181 -5.33 16.14 1.55
C TYR A 181 -5.71 14.74 1.04
N CYS A 182 -6.09 14.61 -0.24
CA CYS A 182 -6.45 13.32 -0.81
C CYS A 182 -5.25 12.36 -0.83
N HIS A 183 -4.07 12.80 -1.26
CA HIS A 183 -2.89 11.95 -1.32
C HIS A 183 -2.40 11.53 0.07
N GLU A 184 -2.50 12.41 1.06
CA GLU A 184 -2.17 12.12 2.46
C GLU A 184 -3.03 10.97 3.02
N LEU A 185 -4.35 11.04 2.86
CA LEU A 185 -5.25 9.98 3.32
C LEU A 185 -5.03 8.67 2.55
N ILE A 186 -4.79 8.75 1.24
CA ILE A 186 -4.50 7.57 0.42
C ILE A 186 -3.18 6.91 0.86
N ALA A 187 -2.15 7.69 1.18
CA ALA A 187 -0.89 7.16 1.71
C ALA A 187 -1.09 6.44 3.04
N ARG A 188 -1.84 7.02 3.99
CA ARG A 188 -2.19 6.35 5.27
C ARG A 188 -2.95 5.05 5.04
N PHE A 189 -3.93 5.04 4.13
CA PHE A 189 -4.68 3.83 3.76
C PHE A 189 -3.75 2.71 3.27
N HIS A 190 -2.79 3.02 2.40
CA HIS A 190 -1.86 2.01 1.90
C HIS A 190 -0.89 1.50 2.97
N ILE A 191 -0.40 2.39 3.85
CA ILE A 191 0.47 2.01 4.98
C ILE A 191 -0.25 1.05 5.94
N ILE A 192 -1.51 1.36 6.30
CA ILE A 192 -2.32 0.50 7.17
C ILE A 192 -2.62 -0.83 6.47
N SER A 193 -2.96 -0.78 5.19
CA SER A 193 -3.26 -1.98 4.40
C SER A 193 -2.08 -2.94 4.32
N LEU A 194 -0.84 -2.45 4.29
CA LEU A 194 0.35 -3.29 4.33
C LEU A 194 0.42 -4.15 5.59
N HIS A 195 0.07 -3.59 6.75
CA HIS A 195 0.11 -4.30 8.03
C HIS A 195 -1.13 -5.18 8.24
N GLU A 196 -2.35 -4.63 8.08
CA GLU A 196 -3.59 -5.36 8.37
C GLU A 196 -3.82 -6.55 7.42
N LEU A 197 -3.26 -6.50 6.21
CA LEU A 197 -3.43 -7.55 5.21
C LEU A 197 -2.28 -8.56 5.16
N ALA A 198 -1.17 -8.31 5.84
CA ALA A 198 0.01 -9.19 5.87
C ALA A 198 -0.34 -10.62 6.34
N HIS A 199 -1.32 -10.76 7.23
CA HIS A 199 -1.74 -12.06 7.77
C HIS A 199 -2.95 -12.66 7.03
N THR A 200 -3.38 -12.12 5.89
CA THR A 200 -4.49 -12.73 5.13
C THR A 200 -3.95 -13.83 4.20
N PRO A 201 -4.62 -15.00 4.12
CA PRO A 201 -4.15 -16.11 3.30
C PRO A 201 -4.13 -15.82 1.79
N ASN A 202 -4.88 -14.80 1.34
CA ASN A 202 -5.01 -14.43 -0.08
C ASN A 202 -4.14 -13.24 -0.48
N PHE A 203 -3.45 -12.60 0.46
CA PHE A 203 -2.57 -11.48 0.15
C PHE A 203 -1.25 -12.06 -0.35
N SER A 204 -1.11 -12.13 -1.66
CA SER A 204 0.12 -12.64 -2.25
C SER A 204 1.25 -11.64 -2.05
N ARG A 205 2.48 -12.14 -1.98
CA ARG A 205 3.71 -11.35 -2.02
C ARG A 205 3.66 -10.26 -3.10
N GLN A 206 3.12 -10.59 -4.28
CA GLN A 206 2.99 -9.64 -5.38
C GLN A 206 2.09 -8.45 -5.01
N GLN A 207 1.02 -8.68 -4.25
CA GLN A 207 0.15 -7.61 -3.78
C GLN A 207 0.84 -6.73 -2.74
N GLU A 208 1.60 -7.28 -1.79
CA GLU A 208 2.42 -6.52 -0.83
C GLU A 208 3.37 -5.57 -1.54
N ILE A 209 4.13 -6.12 -2.48
CA ILE A 209 5.07 -5.39 -3.31
C ILE A 209 4.36 -4.29 -4.07
N GLU A 210 3.23 -4.59 -4.70
CA GLU A 210 2.45 -3.60 -5.41
C GLU A 210 1.92 -2.51 -4.49
N GLN A 211 1.47 -2.84 -3.27
CA GLN A 211 1.02 -1.84 -2.30
C GLN A 211 2.16 -0.94 -1.85
N LEU A 212 3.32 -1.53 -1.64
CA LEU A 212 4.53 -0.83 -1.25
C LEU A 212 4.99 0.12 -2.36
N SER A 213 5.12 -0.37 -3.59
CA SER A 213 5.45 0.45 -4.76
C SER A 213 4.46 1.59 -4.95
N LYS A 214 3.16 1.33 -4.75
CA LYS A 214 2.13 2.38 -4.75
C LYS A 214 2.34 3.37 -3.61
N SER A 215 2.65 2.91 -2.40
CA SER A 215 2.91 3.78 -1.24
C SER A 215 4.09 4.71 -1.51
N MET A 216 5.17 4.18 -2.09
CA MET A 216 6.33 4.96 -2.52
C MET A 216 5.98 5.97 -3.62
N GLU A 217 5.24 5.55 -4.66
CA GLU A 217 4.76 6.43 -5.73
C GLU A 217 3.93 7.61 -5.17
N ILE A 218 3.01 7.32 -4.25
CA ILE A 218 2.14 8.34 -3.63
C ILE A 218 2.96 9.30 -2.77
N LEU A 219 3.88 8.78 -1.96
CA LEU A 219 4.74 9.60 -1.11
C LEU A 219 5.69 10.47 -1.95
N TYR A 220 6.24 9.93 -3.05
CA TYR A 220 7.03 10.72 -3.99
C TYR A 220 6.19 11.86 -4.60
N THR A 221 4.96 11.56 -5.03
CA THR A 221 4.01 12.57 -5.52
C THR A 221 3.72 13.62 -4.44
N LEU A 222 3.48 13.21 -3.20
CA LEU A 222 3.29 14.13 -2.06
C LEU A 222 4.50 15.03 -1.85
N GLY A 223 5.72 14.49 -1.98
CA GLY A 223 6.97 15.27 -1.89
C GLY A 223 6.98 16.43 -2.89
N GLN A 224 6.62 16.14 -4.14
CA GLN A 224 6.50 17.16 -5.20
C GLN A 224 5.36 18.15 -4.93
N LEU A 225 4.22 17.68 -4.41
CA LEU A 225 3.12 18.57 -4.01
C LEU A 225 3.59 19.55 -2.93
N TYR A 226 4.29 19.09 -1.89
CA TYR A 226 4.81 19.95 -0.84
C TYR A 226 5.82 20.96 -1.38
N ASP A 227 6.76 20.53 -2.22
CA ASP A 227 7.75 21.43 -2.84
C ASP A 227 7.04 22.53 -3.66
N TYR A 228 5.97 22.18 -4.39
CA TYR A 228 5.15 23.14 -5.11
C TYR A 228 4.37 24.10 -4.17
N MET A 229 3.83 23.61 -3.05
CA MET A 229 3.19 24.47 -2.05
C MET A 229 4.18 25.45 -1.42
N HIS A 230 5.43 25.03 -1.17
CA HIS A 230 6.50 25.92 -0.69
C HIS A 230 6.82 27.02 -1.69
N LEU A 231 6.87 26.71 -3.00
CA LEU A 231 7.06 27.73 -4.05
C LEU A 231 5.93 28.78 -4.03
N ARG A 232 4.72 28.37 -3.63
CA ARG A 232 3.56 29.26 -3.44
C ARG A 232 3.48 29.91 -2.06
N LYS A 233 4.43 29.63 -1.17
CA LYS A 233 4.44 30.07 0.25
C LYS A 233 3.22 29.59 1.04
N GLU A 234 2.66 28.43 0.66
CA GLU A 234 1.58 27.76 1.37
C GLU A 234 2.17 26.67 2.28
N HIS A 235 1.60 26.52 3.48
CA HIS A 235 2.07 25.55 4.47
C HIS A 235 1.11 24.37 4.58
N CYS A 236 1.65 23.15 4.51
CA CYS A 236 0.89 21.93 4.76
C CYS A 236 1.12 21.45 6.19
N THR A 237 0.04 21.28 6.94
CA THR A 237 0.06 20.90 8.37
C THR A 237 0.77 19.56 8.61
N HIS A 238 0.48 18.57 7.76
CA HIS A 238 0.95 17.20 7.93
C HIS A 238 2.24 16.86 7.17
N GLU A 239 2.90 17.83 6.52
CA GLU A 239 4.11 17.58 5.72
C GLU A 239 5.17 16.77 6.49
N ALA A 240 5.44 17.13 7.74
CA ALA A 240 6.43 16.45 8.56
C ALA A 240 6.12 14.96 8.79
N GLU A 241 4.84 14.58 8.82
CA GLU A 241 4.41 13.19 8.96
C GLU A 241 4.79 12.37 7.72
N PHE A 242 4.43 12.87 6.54
CA PHE A 242 4.65 12.16 5.27
C PHE A 242 6.12 12.18 4.85
N ARG A 243 6.86 13.26 5.13
CA ARG A 243 8.32 13.28 4.98
C ARG A 243 8.98 12.23 5.88
N ALA A 244 8.48 12.02 7.10
CA ALA A 244 8.98 10.95 7.96
C ALA A 244 8.70 9.56 7.37
N TYR A 245 7.53 9.32 6.76
CA TYR A 245 7.24 8.07 6.04
C TYR A 245 8.13 7.84 4.83
N MET A 246 8.46 8.90 4.06
CA MET A 246 9.43 8.82 2.96
C MET A 246 10.78 8.30 3.44
N VAL A 247 11.32 8.87 4.52
CA VAL A 247 12.58 8.40 5.13
C VAL A 247 12.51 6.93 5.53
N LEU A 248 11.39 6.50 6.13
CA LEU A 248 11.22 5.13 6.60
C LEU A 248 11.06 4.11 5.46
N LEU A 249 10.45 4.49 4.34
CA LEU A 249 10.39 3.62 3.16
C LEU A 249 11.72 3.55 2.42
N SER A 250 12.55 4.58 2.54
CA SER A 250 13.87 4.68 1.91
C SER A 250 15.01 4.34 2.88
N LEU A 251 14.78 3.48 3.89
CA LEU A 251 15.79 3.16 4.92
C LEU A 251 17.12 2.64 4.36
N GLY A 252 17.09 1.95 3.22
CA GLY A 252 18.30 1.46 2.55
C GLY A 252 18.94 2.45 1.59
N ASP A 253 18.22 3.50 1.16
CA ASP A 253 18.69 4.39 0.11
C ASP A 253 19.63 5.47 0.68
N PRO A 254 20.91 5.54 0.25
CA PRO A 254 21.82 6.60 0.68
C PRO A 254 21.34 8.02 0.31
N SER A 255 20.48 8.16 -0.71
CA SER A 255 20.06 9.45 -1.25
C SER A 255 19.21 10.28 -0.28
N VAL A 256 18.60 9.66 0.75
CA VAL A 256 17.72 10.33 1.71
C VAL A 256 18.40 11.55 2.36
N GLY A 257 19.71 11.48 2.59
CA GLY A 257 20.47 12.60 3.13
C GLY A 257 20.42 13.84 2.22
N LEU A 258 20.50 13.66 0.90
CA LEU A 258 20.44 14.74 -0.08
C LEU A 258 19.02 15.33 -0.15
N ASP A 259 18.00 14.47 -0.17
CA ASP A 259 16.60 14.91 -0.22
C ASP A 259 16.24 15.80 0.98
N THR A 260 16.82 15.52 2.16
CA THR A 260 16.54 16.30 3.37
C THR A 260 17.10 17.73 3.33
N LEU A 261 18.04 18.03 2.42
CA LEU A 261 18.65 19.36 2.31
C LEU A 261 17.67 20.41 1.73
N SER A 262 16.67 19.97 0.96
CA SER A 262 15.65 20.87 0.41
C SER A 262 14.53 21.18 1.40
N TRP A 263 14.46 20.48 2.54
CA TRP A 263 13.33 20.58 3.44
C TRP A 263 13.42 21.82 4.34
N PRO A 264 12.31 22.53 4.56
CA PRO A 264 12.29 23.66 5.47
C PRO A 264 12.64 23.27 6.92
N ASP A 265 13.25 24.23 7.62
CA ASP A 265 13.64 24.14 9.03
C ASP A 265 12.50 23.67 9.97
N PHE A 266 11.28 24.11 9.72
CA PHE A 266 10.12 23.76 10.56
C PHE A 266 9.75 22.28 10.45
N VAL A 267 9.97 21.65 9.29
CA VAL A 267 9.78 20.22 9.05
C VAL A 267 10.87 19.44 9.79
N PHE A 268 12.13 19.84 9.62
CA PHE A 268 13.28 19.18 10.23
C PHE A 268 13.24 19.21 11.77
N LYS A 269 12.69 20.29 12.35
CA LYS A 269 12.57 20.45 13.81
C LYS A 269 11.53 19.52 14.45
N LYS A 270 10.57 18.99 13.68
CA LYS A 270 9.48 18.15 14.21
C LYS A 270 10.02 16.82 14.78
N PRO A 271 9.50 16.34 15.92
CA PRO A 271 9.99 15.11 16.57
C PRO A 271 9.88 13.85 15.71
N ILE A 272 8.85 13.78 14.86
CA ILE A 272 8.60 12.61 14.00
C ILE A 272 9.70 12.44 12.94
N VAL A 273 10.10 13.54 12.29
CA VAL A 273 11.20 13.58 11.30
C VAL A 273 12.54 13.28 11.96
N LYS A 274 12.83 13.88 13.12
CA LYS A 274 14.06 13.55 13.86
C LYS A 274 14.14 12.08 14.25
N THR A 275 13.00 11.47 14.57
CA THR A 275 12.93 10.04 14.92
C THR A 275 13.15 9.17 13.69
N SER A 276 12.54 9.50 12.54
CA SER A 276 12.75 8.76 11.29
C SER A 276 14.20 8.86 10.80
N LEU A 277 14.80 10.06 10.80
CA LEU A 277 16.22 10.25 10.43
C LEU A 277 17.17 9.51 11.36
N LYS A 278 16.86 9.46 12.66
CA LYS A 278 17.63 8.66 13.61
C LYS A 278 17.52 7.16 13.31
N LEU A 279 16.31 6.65 13.03
CA LEU A 279 16.12 5.27 12.64
C LEU A 279 16.85 4.93 11.33
N TYR A 280 16.78 5.83 10.34
CA TYR A 280 17.57 5.77 9.11
C TYR A 280 19.07 5.62 9.40
N SER A 281 19.67 6.54 10.16
CA SER A 281 21.09 6.49 10.49
C SER A 281 21.53 5.20 11.20
N LEU A 282 20.64 4.59 12.00
CA LEU A 282 20.92 3.35 12.73
C LEU A 282 20.75 2.10 11.87
N ALA A 283 19.91 2.16 10.83
CA ALA A 283 19.65 1.07 9.89
C ALA A 283 20.71 0.94 8.79
N GLN A 284 21.41 2.05 8.48
CA GLN A 284 22.50 2.09 7.50
C GLN A 284 23.61 1.06 7.81
N ARG A 285 24.05 0.32 6.79
CA ARG A 285 25.03 -0.78 6.91
C ARG A 285 25.84 -0.96 5.61
N ASN A 286 27.02 -1.57 5.73
CA ASN A 286 27.94 -1.84 4.60
C ASN A 286 28.04 -3.33 4.23
N ASN A 287 27.05 -4.13 4.63
CA ASN A 287 27.06 -5.58 4.47
C ASN A 287 25.82 -6.10 3.71
N HIS A 288 25.24 -5.28 2.84
CA HIS A 288 24.22 -5.68 1.88
C HIS A 288 24.80 -6.74 0.93
N THR A 289 24.04 -7.82 0.68
CA THR A 289 24.40 -8.73 -0.42
C THR A 289 24.10 -7.98 -1.71
N ILE A 290 25.13 -7.68 -2.49
CA ILE A 290 24.95 -7.13 -3.82
C ILE A 290 24.34 -8.25 -4.67
N THR A 291 23.04 -8.18 -4.91
CA THR A 291 22.37 -9.13 -5.81
C THR A 291 22.31 -8.47 -7.18
N THR A 292 23.12 -8.95 -8.12
CA THR A 292 23.20 -8.47 -9.52
C THR A 292 21.94 -8.81 -10.35
N SER A 293 20.82 -9.10 -9.69
CA SER A 293 19.59 -9.52 -10.37
C SER A 293 18.93 -8.32 -11.04
N ASN A 294 18.90 -8.35 -12.37
CA ASN A 294 18.16 -7.43 -13.24
C ASN A 294 16.62 -7.51 -13.06
N SER A 295 16.12 -8.32 -12.12
CA SER A 295 14.71 -8.28 -11.72
C SER A 295 14.47 -7.07 -10.81
N ILE A 296 13.75 -6.07 -11.31
CA ILE A 296 13.07 -4.96 -10.59
C ILE A 296 13.39 -4.98 -9.10
N SER A 297 14.24 -4.03 -8.65
CA SER A 297 14.71 -3.89 -7.26
C SER A 297 13.57 -4.02 -6.26
N LEU A 298 13.38 -5.26 -5.83
CA LEU A 298 12.35 -5.71 -4.92
C LEU A 298 12.90 -5.85 -3.51
N SER A 299 14.19 -5.58 -3.35
CA SER A 299 14.73 -5.25 -2.05
C SER A 299 14.22 -3.85 -1.71
N LEU A 300 13.24 -3.79 -0.83
CA LEU A 300 12.93 -2.62 0.02
C LEU A 300 14.19 -1.91 0.55
N VAL A 301 15.27 -2.64 0.60
CA VAL A 301 16.58 -2.24 1.07
C VAL A 301 17.42 -1.99 -0.16
N SER A 302 17.57 -0.73 -0.55
CA SER A 302 18.51 -0.35 -1.60
C SER A 302 19.88 -1.03 -1.34
N SER A 303 20.43 -1.61 -2.40
CA SER A 303 21.56 -2.58 -2.34
C SER A 303 22.94 -1.90 -2.39
N PHE A 304 23.02 -0.63 -2.00
CA PHE A 304 24.27 0.11 -1.99
C PHE A 304 24.91 0.02 -0.61
N ASN A 305 26.13 -0.52 -0.56
CA ASN A 305 26.93 -0.48 0.64
C ASN A 305 27.48 0.94 0.81
N THR A 306 27.15 1.57 1.92
CA THR A 306 27.66 2.89 2.32
C THR A 306 28.82 2.76 3.31
N GLU A 307 29.89 3.52 3.07
CA GLU A 307 31.07 3.53 3.95
C GLU A 307 30.76 4.14 5.32
N ALA A 308 31.58 3.81 6.32
CA ALA A 308 31.51 4.35 7.69
C ALA A 308 30.15 4.22 8.42
N THR A 309 29.31 3.25 8.02
CA THR A 309 28.00 3.01 8.65
C THR A 309 28.11 2.22 9.94
N SER A 310 27.29 2.58 10.94
CA SER A 310 27.40 2.00 12.29
C SER A 310 26.61 0.70 12.49
N ASN A 311 25.60 0.39 11.66
CA ASN A 311 24.74 -0.79 11.77
C ASN A 311 24.30 -1.08 13.22
N LEU A 312 23.74 -0.08 13.91
CA LEU A 312 23.44 -0.15 15.35
C LEU A 312 22.06 -0.77 15.61
N TYR A 313 21.87 -2.02 15.18
CA TYR A 313 20.59 -2.76 15.22
C TYR A 313 19.95 -2.82 16.62
N THR A 314 20.72 -2.98 17.69
CA THR A 314 20.15 -2.98 19.06
C THR A 314 19.55 -1.63 19.46
N ARG A 315 20.20 -0.53 19.05
CA ARG A 315 19.66 0.83 19.26
C ARG A 315 18.48 1.11 18.34
N PHE A 316 18.53 0.61 17.10
CA PHE A 316 17.41 0.69 16.16
C PHE A 316 16.16 0.09 16.79
N PHE A 317 16.21 -1.18 17.22
CA PHE A 317 15.05 -1.85 17.82
C PHE A 317 14.57 -1.17 19.11
N LYS A 318 15.48 -0.65 19.93
CA LYS A 318 15.11 0.11 21.14
C LYS A 318 14.32 1.39 20.80
N ILE A 319 14.66 2.09 19.73
CA ILE A 319 13.94 3.29 19.29
C ILE A 319 12.63 2.90 18.59
N ALA A 320 12.65 1.86 17.76
CA ALA A 320 11.48 1.33 17.08
C ALA A 320 10.37 0.90 18.05
N SER A 321 10.72 0.32 19.20
CA SER A 321 9.78 0.00 20.29
C SER A 321 9.37 1.19 21.17
N SER A 322 9.99 2.35 21.01
CA SER A 322 9.70 3.50 21.88
C SER A 322 8.39 4.21 21.51
N PHE A 323 7.83 4.98 22.45
CA PHE A 323 6.66 5.83 22.22
C PHE A 323 6.86 6.94 21.18
N ARG A 324 8.10 7.14 20.69
CA ARG A 324 8.40 8.12 19.63
C ARG A 324 7.99 7.65 18.25
N VAL A 325 7.77 6.36 18.08
CA VAL A 325 7.34 5.74 16.83
C VAL A 325 5.83 5.60 16.89
N SER A 326 5.12 6.24 15.96
CA SER A 326 3.66 6.10 15.84
C SER A 326 3.29 4.70 15.33
N TYR A 327 1.99 4.37 15.38
CA TYR A 327 1.48 3.12 14.79
C TYR A 327 1.84 3.01 13.30
N LEU A 328 1.58 4.06 12.50
CA LEU A 328 1.90 4.07 11.06
C LEU A 328 3.39 3.95 10.78
N MET A 329 4.26 4.60 11.57
CA MET A 329 5.71 4.38 11.48
C MET A 329 6.07 2.93 11.80
N GLY A 330 5.39 2.32 12.79
CA GLY A 330 5.54 0.90 13.13
C GLY A 330 5.20 -0.03 11.96
N CYS A 331 4.06 0.20 11.30
CA CYS A 331 3.64 -0.56 10.12
C CYS A 331 4.70 -0.53 9.01
N LEU A 332 5.36 0.61 8.80
CA LEU A 332 6.46 0.73 7.84
C LEU A 332 7.72 0.01 8.31
N LEU A 333 8.11 0.19 9.57
CA LEU A 333 9.34 -0.39 10.14
C LEU A 333 9.32 -1.92 10.16
N ASP A 334 8.15 -2.54 10.40
CA ASP A 334 7.99 -3.99 10.43
C ASP A 334 8.43 -4.65 9.11
N LEU A 335 8.24 -3.97 7.97
CA LEU A 335 8.69 -4.42 6.65
C LEU A 335 10.21 -4.59 6.55
N PHE A 336 10.96 -3.79 7.31
CA PHE A 336 12.43 -3.78 7.28
C PHE A 336 13.07 -4.67 8.35
N VAL A 337 12.28 -5.18 9.30
CA VAL A 337 12.78 -6.02 10.40
C VAL A 337 13.58 -7.22 9.88
N PRO A 338 13.12 -8.00 8.88
CA PRO A 338 13.90 -9.12 8.35
C PRO A 338 15.28 -8.69 7.84
N SER A 339 15.35 -7.59 7.06
CA SER A 339 16.62 -7.08 6.51
C SER A 339 17.56 -6.56 7.59
N ILE A 340 17.03 -5.88 8.61
CA ILE A 340 17.83 -5.37 9.72
C ILE A 340 18.39 -6.53 10.54
N ARG A 341 17.60 -7.59 10.75
CA ARG A 341 18.07 -8.85 11.37
C ARG A 341 19.14 -9.53 10.52
N THR A 342 18.99 -9.57 9.20
CA THR A 342 20.04 -10.07 8.29
C THR A 342 21.34 -9.27 8.45
N GLY A 343 21.24 -7.94 8.45
CA GLY A 343 22.38 -7.04 8.66
C GLY A 343 23.07 -7.24 10.01
N ALA A 344 22.29 -7.46 11.07
CA ALA A 344 22.79 -7.77 12.40
C ALA A 344 23.50 -9.13 12.45
N LEU A 345 22.85 -10.19 11.94
CA LEU A 345 23.41 -11.54 11.88
C LEU A 345 24.72 -11.59 11.09
N LYS A 346 24.78 -10.90 9.95
CA LYS A 346 26.01 -10.78 9.15
C LYS A 346 27.13 -10.04 9.86
N ALA A 347 26.82 -8.99 10.63
CA ALA A 347 27.81 -8.29 11.44
C ALA A 347 28.33 -9.18 12.56
N MET A 348 27.43 -9.84 13.30
CA MET A 348 27.77 -10.78 14.38
C MET A 348 28.63 -11.94 13.86
N LYS A 349 28.23 -12.57 12.75
CA LYS A 349 28.96 -13.66 12.09
C LYS A 349 30.46 -13.37 11.92
N LYS A 350 30.84 -12.13 11.58
CA LYS A 350 32.23 -11.73 11.37
C LYS A 350 33.06 -11.73 12.67
N CYS A 351 32.42 -11.51 13.81
CA CYS A 351 33.05 -11.43 15.12
C CYS A 351 33.23 -12.79 15.80
N TYR A 352 32.35 -13.77 15.52
CA TYR A 352 32.42 -15.09 16.16
C TYR A 352 33.30 -16.09 15.36
N LEU A 353 34.46 -16.44 15.92
CA LEU A 353 35.28 -17.57 15.46
C LEU A 353 34.58 -18.91 15.70
N SER A 354 34.92 -19.92 14.90
CA SER A 354 34.34 -21.28 15.05
C SER A 354 34.71 -21.99 16.35
N ALA A 355 35.74 -21.50 17.06
CA ALA A 355 36.16 -22.03 18.36
C ALA A 355 35.38 -21.42 19.53
N HIS A 356 34.62 -20.32 19.32
CA HIS A 356 33.79 -19.75 20.38
C HIS A 356 32.54 -20.60 20.60
N SER A 357 32.02 -20.54 21.82
CA SER A 357 30.71 -21.10 22.14
C SER A 357 29.62 -20.49 21.26
N ASN A 358 28.61 -21.30 20.96
CA ASN A 358 27.42 -20.83 20.27
C ASN A 358 26.70 -19.74 21.06
N ILE A 359 25.94 -18.90 20.37
CA ILE A 359 25.27 -17.75 20.99
C ILE A 359 24.07 -18.26 21.79
N PRO A 360 23.93 -17.92 23.09
CA PRO A 360 22.76 -18.29 23.86
C PRO A 360 21.47 -17.79 23.20
N PHE A 361 20.47 -18.66 23.08
CA PHE A 361 19.23 -18.38 22.35
C PHE A 361 18.51 -17.14 22.91
N LYS A 362 18.44 -17.02 24.24
CA LYS A 362 17.83 -15.87 24.93
C LYS A 362 18.55 -14.55 24.69
N ASP A 363 19.86 -14.57 24.49
CA ASP A 363 20.62 -13.36 24.20
C ASP A 363 20.42 -12.93 22.75
N LEU A 364 20.40 -13.88 21.82
CA LEU A 364 20.07 -13.60 20.42
C LEU A 364 18.64 -13.04 20.29
N MET A 365 17.68 -13.57 21.05
CA MET A 365 16.30 -13.07 21.11
C MET A 365 16.24 -11.59 21.52
N LYS A 366 17.01 -11.19 22.54
CA LYS A 366 17.11 -9.79 22.97
C LYS A 366 17.79 -8.91 21.92
N ILE A 367 18.85 -9.41 21.29
CA ILE A 367 19.64 -8.65 20.30
C ILE A 367 18.84 -8.37 19.03
N LEU A 368 18.17 -9.40 18.50
CA LEU A 368 17.32 -9.32 17.29
C LEU A 368 15.89 -8.87 17.59
N ALA A 369 15.61 -8.64 18.87
CA ALA A 369 14.37 -8.09 19.37
C ALA A 369 13.15 -8.92 18.91
N ALA A 370 13.27 -10.24 18.99
CA ALA A 370 12.19 -11.20 18.77
C ALA A 370 11.24 -11.22 19.99
N THR A 371 9.95 -11.34 19.72
CA THR A 371 8.85 -11.29 20.70
C THR A 371 8.60 -12.65 21.36
N SER A 372 8.74 -13.73 20.59
CA SER A 372 8.56 -15.10 21.06
C SER A 372 9.73 -15.99 20.64
N GLU A 373 9.84 -17.15 21.29
CA GLU A 373 10.82 -18.16 20.92
C GLU A 373 10.52 -18.71 19.51
N ASP A 374 9.25 -18.91 19.18
CA ASP A 374 8.80 -19.35 17.84
C ASP A 374 9.23 -18.38 16.73
N GLU A 375 9.11 -17.08 16.98
CA GLU A 375 9.53 -16.05 16.03
C GLU A 375 11.05 -16.12 15.79
N LEU A 376 11.84 -16.32 16.85
CA LEU A 376 13.29 -16.47 16.69
C LEU A 376 13.66 -17.79 16.01
N VAL A 377 12.97 -18.89 16.31
CA VAL A 377 13.16 -20.18 15.62
C VAL A 377 12.90 -20.00 14.13
N GLN A 378 11.79 -19.36 13.76
CA GLN A 378 11.45 -19.07 12.38
C GLN A 378 12.48 -18.14 11.73
N CYS A 379 12.90 -17.08 12.43
CA CYS A 379 13.98 -16.20 11.97
C CYS A 379 15.28 -16.96 11.68
N CYS A 380 15.67 -17.89 12.56
CA CYS A 380 16.84 -18.72 12.37
C CYS A 380 16.70 -19.64 11.15
N LYS A 381 15.55 -20.31 10.99
CA LYS A 381 15.24 -21.15 9.82
C LYS A 381 15.30 -20.35 8.51
N MET A 382 14.68 -19.17 8.47
CA MET A 382 14.68 -18.28 7.30
C MET A 382 16.10 -17.86 6.87
N HIS A 383 17.00 -17.68 7.84
CA HIS A 383 18.40 -17.32 7.59
C HIS A 383 19.35 -18.52 7.44
N GLY A 384 18.84 -19.76 7.51
CA GLY A 384 19.65 -20.98 7.41
C GLY A 384 20.53 -21.28 8.63
N LEU A 385 20.19 -20.74 9.80
CA LEU A 385 20.94 -20.94 11.05
C LEU A 385 20.54 -22.26 11.73
N LYS A 386 21.53 -22.95 12.31
CA LYS A 386 21.30 -24.16 13.11
C LYS A 386 21.04 -23.78 14.57
N ILE A 387 20.02 -24.40 15.17
CA ILE A 387 19.62 -24.22 16.56
C ILE A 387 19.95 -25.49 17.34
N GLU A 388 20.56 -25.34 18.51
CA GLU A 388 20.79 -26.42 19.47
C GLU A 388 19.65 -26.45 20.49
N TYR A 389 19.25 -27.65 20.90
CA TYR A 389 18.15 -27.87 21.83
C TYR A 389 18.64 -28.64 23.06
N ILE A 390 18.12 -28.27 24.23
CA ILE A 390 18.26 -29.06 25.46
C ILE A 390 16.84 -29.55 25.79
N GLY A 391 16.56 -30.83 25.54
CA GLY A 391 15.19 -31.34 25.50
C GLY A 391 14.42 -30.72 24.34
N GLU A 392 13.24 -30.17 24.63
CA GLU A 392 12.39 -29.48 23.64
C GLU A 392 12.70 -27.98 23.52
N GLN A 393 13.57 -27.44 24.39
CA GLN A 393 13.80 -26.00 24.51
C GLN A 393 15.04 -25.56 23.72
N PRO A 394 14.97 -24.48 22.92
CA PRO A 394 16.11 -23.98 22.18
C PRO A 394 17.15 -23.34 23.12
N SER A 395 18.39 -23.82 23.09
CA SER A 395 19.46 -23.43 24.02
C SER A 395 20.43 -22.43 23.41
N ALA A 396 20.91 -22.68 22.20
CA ALA A 396 21.92 -21.86 21.52
C ALA A 396 21.75 -21.87 19.99
N VAL A 397 22.36 -20.91 19.32
CA VAL A 397 22.36 -20.77 17.86
C VAL A 397 23.79 -20.76 17.33
N VAL A 398 24.04 -21.60 16.32
CA VAL A 398 25.35 -21.73 15.68
C VAL A 398 25.56 -20.56 14.72
N LEU A 399 26.28 -19.54 15.18
CA LEU A 399 26.65 -18.38 14.37
C LEU A 399 28.15 -18.13 14.46
N ASN A 400 28.87 -18.40 13.37
CA ASN A 400 30.30 -18.16 13.27
C ASN A 400 30.70 -17.78 11.84
N ARG A 401 31.98 -17.43 11.62
CA ARG A 401 32.49 -17.02 10.30
C ARG A 401 32.19 -17.99 9.15
N LYS A 402 31.97 -19.29 9.42
CA LYS A 402 31.64 -20.30 8.40
C LYS A 402 30.14 -20.39 8.10
N THR A 403 29.27 -19.86 8.96
CA THR A 403 27.80 -19.92 8.78
C THR A 403 27.37 -19.19 7.51
N VAL A 404 26.72 -19.88 6.58
CA VAL A 404 26.08 -19.23 5.41
C VAL A 404 24.75 -18.64 5.87
N ILE A 405 24.55 -17.34 5.63
CA ILE A 405 23.31 -16.65 5.98
C ILE A 405 22.50 -16.46 4.70
N THR A 406 21.32 -17.05 4.66
CA THR A 406 20.33 -16.80 3.61
C THR A 406 19.63 -15.47 3.89
N GLU A 407 19.42 -14.64 2.87
CA GLU A 407 18.60 -13.43 3.01
C GLU A 407 17.13 -13.79 2.77
N PRO A 408 16.24 -13.54 3.74
CA PRO A 408 14.82 -13.81 3.56
C PRO A 408 14.25 -12.90 2.47
N LEU A 409 13.39 -13.48 1.64
CA LEU A 409 12.54 -12.74 0.72
C LEU A 409 11.41 -12.09 1.53
N LEU A 410 10.94 -10.90 1.12
CA LEU A 410 9.98 -10.07 1.87
C LEU A 410 8.73 -10.80 2.41
N SER A 411 8.32 -11.89 1.76
CA SER A 411 7.12 -12.67 2.08
C SER A 411 7.26 -13.67 3.22
N SER A 412 8.40 -13.74 3.89
CA SER A 412 8.58 -14.68 4.99
C SER A 412 8.03 -14.06 6.28
N GLU A 413 6.84 -14.51 6.71
CA GLU A 413 6.11 -14.14 7.95
C GLU A 413 6.68 -12.90 8.65
N ILE A 414 6.26 -11.74 8.17
CA ILE A 414 6.71 -10.44 8.70
C ILE A 414 6.35 -10.40 10.18
N SER A 415 7.36 -10.15 11.02
CA SER A 415 7.14 -9.82 12.42
C SER A 415 6.46 -8.46 12.49
N CYS A 416 5.17 -8.45 12.80
CA CYS A 416 4.34 -7.23 12.95
C CYS A 416 4.49 -6.57 14.32
N ARG A 417 5.68 -6.68 14.92
CA ARG A 417 5.92 -6.32 16.31
C ARG A 417 5.56 -4.87 16.61
N PHE A 418 6.07 -3.93 15.82
CA PHE A 418 6.02 -2.52 16.18
C PHE A 418 4.63 -1.94 15.97
N ALA A 419 3.91 -2.40 14.95
CA ALA A 419 2.53 -2.03 14.70
C ALA A 419 1.60 -2.66 15.74
N ASP A 420 1.70 -3.95 16.03
CA ASP A 420 0.80 -4.64 16.97
C ASP A 420 0.89 -4.07 18.40
N GLU A 421 2.11 -3.81 18.90
CA GLU A 421 2.31 -3.18 20.22
C GLU A 421 1.67 -1.78 20.32
N LYS A 422 1.54 -1.08 19.18
CA LYS A 422 1.12 0.31 19.10
C LYS A 422 -0.27 0.53 18.50
N LYS A 423 -0.93 -0.53 18.03
CA LYS A 423 -2.24 -0.45 17.40
C LYS A 423 -3.24 0.18 18.38
N PRO A 424 -3.85 1.32 18.03
CA PRO A 424 -4.96 1.87 18.80
C PRO A 424 -6.21 1.01 18.57
N GLY A 425 -7.08 0.92 19.57
CA GLY A 425 -8.36 0.20 19.46
C GLY A 425 -9.44 0.98 18.70
N THR A 426 -9.06 1.81 17.73
CA THR A 426 -9.94 2.67 16.94
C THR A 426 -10.23 2.06 15.58
N ASN A 427 -11.32 2.48 14.92
CA ASN A 427 -11.64 2.02 13.57
C ASN A 427 -10.56 2.45 12.57
N VAL A 428 -10.42 1.66 11.50
CA VAL A 428 -9.47 1.96 10.40
C VAL A 428 -9.80 3.30 9.75
N SER A 429 -11.09 3.64 9.63
CA SER A 429 -11.56 4.93 9.13
C SER A 429 -10.97 6.09 9.95
N ASP A 430 -11.09 6.02 11.28
CA ASP A 430 -10.57 7.04 12.19
C ASP A 430 -9.05 7.13 12.08
N LEU A 431 -8.35 5.99 12.00
CA LEU A 431 -6.90 5.93 11.85
C LEU A 431 -6.38 6.63 10.60
N ILE A 432 -7.11 6.52 9.49
CA ILE A 432 -6.77 7.20 8.24
C ILE A 432 -7.09 8.70 8.36
N CYS A 433 -8.27 9.03 8.89
CA CYS A 433 -8.79 10.39 8.98
C CYS A 433 -8.27 11.18 10.19
N LEU A 434 -7.26 10.68 10.92
CA LEU A 434 -6.70 11.39 12.07
C LEU A 434 -6.19 12.78 11.66
N ASP A 435 -6.75 13.81 12.28
CA ASP A 435 -6.12 15.13 12.39
C ASP A 435 -4.93 14.99 13.35
N THR A 436 -3.73 14.80 12.80
CA THR A 436 -2.51 14.59 13.59
C THR A 436 -2.05 15.82 14.39
N ASP A 437 -2.84 16.90 14.44
CA ASP A 437 -2.51 18.15 15.13
C ASP A 437 -3.31 18.45 16.42
N GLY A 438 -4.23 17.58 16.86
CA GLY A 438 -5.13 17.92 17.98
C GLY A 438 -5.08 17.05 19.24
N SER A 439 -4.57 15.81 19.17
CA SER A 439 -4.71 14.87 20.29
C SER A 439 -3.41 14.16 20.66
N SER A 440 -3.03 14.41 21.90
CA SER A 440 -2.00 13.71 22.65
C SER A 440 -2.26 12.20 22.67
N LEU A 441 -1.81 11.47 21.67
CA LEU A 441 -1.46 10.05 21.82
C LEU A 441 -0.07 9.91 22.45
N HIS A 442 0.19 10.71 23.50
CA HIS A 442 1.10 10.27 24.55
C HIS A 442 0.37 9.20 25.36
N ARG A 443 0.46 7.94 24.92
CA ARG A 443 0.25 6.82 25.83
C ARG A 443 1.17 7.05 27.04
N LYS A 444 0.55 7.09 28.23
CA LYS A 444 1.19 7.30 29.55
C LYS A 444 2.53 6.58 29.59
N LYS A 445 3.60 7.28 30.03
CA LYS A 445 4.89 6.65 30.36
C LYS A 445 4.63 5.33 31.09
N PRO A 446 5.24 4.20 30.69
CA PRO A 446 5.15 2.99 31.48
C PRO A 446 5.67 3.36 32.88
N LYS A 447 4.88 3.05 33.92
CA LYS A 447 5.25 3.30 35.31
C LYS A 447 6.66 2.74 35.52
N LEU A 448 7.63 3.63 35.71
CA LEU A 448 9.00 3.30 36.05
C LEU A 448 8.98 2.30 37.20
N PHE A 449 9.68 1.19 37.01
CA PHE A 449 10.05 0.24 38.04
C PHE A 449 10.37 0.98 39.35
N LYS A 450 9.60 0.69 40.41
CA LYS A 450 10.04 0.97 41.78
C LYS A 450 11.38 0.26 41.96
N LYS A 451 12.46 1.02 42.04
CA LYS A 451 13.72 0.55 42.62
C LYS A 451 13.38 -0.05 43.98
N ARG A 452 13.47 -1.39 44.11
CA ARG A 452 13.62 -2.02 45.42
C ARG A 452 14.99 -1.62 45.95
N SER A 453 15.02 -0.59 46.77
CA SER A 453 16.08 -0.38 47.75
C SER A 453 16.02 -1.53 48.75
N ILE A 454 16.82 -2.57 48.53
CA ILE A 454 17.14 -3.52 49.58
C ILE A 454 18.29 -2.89 50.37
N VAL A 455 17.96 -2.52 51.59
CA VAL A 455 18.82 -1.97 52.62
C VAL A 455 19.94 -2.97 52.91
N ARG A 456 21.19 -2.53 52.78
CA ARG A 456 22.32 -3.13 53.49
C ARG A 456 22.22 -2.70 54.96
N GLN A 457 21.88 -3.63 55.84
CA GLN A 457 22.26 -3.54 57.25
C GLN A 457 23.49 -4.43 57.45
N ARG A 458 24.45 -3.85 58.17
CA ARG A 458 25.74 -4.34 58.68
C ARG A 458 26.15 -5.79 58.41
#